data_AF-A0A392R2E5-F1
#
_entry.id   AF-A0A392R2E5-F1
#
_cell.length_a   1.000
_cell.length_b   1.000
_cell.length_c   1.000
_cell.angle_alpha   90.00
_cell.angle_beta   90.00
_cell.angle_gamma   90.00
#
_symmetry.space_group_name_H-M   'P 1'
#
loop_
_entity.id
_entity.type
_entity.pdbx_description
1 polymer ?
#
loop_
_entity_poly.entity_id
_entity_poly.type
_entity_poly.pdbx_seq_one_letter_code
_entity_poly.pdbx_strand_id
1 'polypeptide(L)'
;MKLLEIVSFLNGRECQHLAERDAARKKLEGVGLKYNELKAAFDDYKNKYALQVDLVKTLEEVETHLEGVVKERDSLLEQVKARNENIAGLEEKLRTAETAAITEEEKKMDPDGAYAGFNRLDFVRTVLDWQGSVVE
;
A
#
# COMPACT_ATOMS: atom_id res chain seq x y z
N MET A 1 -90.15 40.26 -3.28
CA MET A 1 -89.14 39.96 -2.24
C MET A 1 -88.49 38.58 -2.39
N LYS A 2 -89.23 37.47 -2.58
CA LYS A 2 -88.66 36.09 -2.63
C LYS A 2 -87.48 35.88 -3.61
N LEU A 3 -87.50 36.47 -4.80
CA LEU A 3 -86.43 36.32 -5.78
C LEU A 3 -85.10 36.92 -5.30
N LEU A 4 -85.14 38.06 -4.59
CA LEU A 4 -83.94 38.74 -4.11
C LEU A 4 -83.24 37.91 -3.01
N GLU A 5 -84.00 37.28 -2.12
CA GLU A 5 -83.48 36.39 -1.08
C GLU A 5 -82.81 35.15 -1.69
N ILE A 6 -83.42 34.55 -2.72
CA ILE A 6 -82.86 33.39 -3.43
C ILE A 6 -81.52 33.76 -4.10
N VAL A 7 -81.46 34.91 -4.79
CA VAL A 7 -80.22 35.37 -5.45
C VAL A 7 -79.11 35.62 -4.43
N SER A 8 -79.41 36.30 -3.33
CA SER A 8 -78.41 36.54 -2.26
C SER A 8 -77.90 35.24 -1.64
N PHE A 9 -78.78 34.27 -1.40
CA PHE A 9 -78.39 32.96 -0.86
C PHE A 9 -77.53 32.15 -1.83
N LEU A 10 -77.86 32.14 -3.12
CA LEU A 10 -77.06 31.46 -4.14
C LEU A 10 -75.69 32.12 -4.30
N ASN A 11 -75.64 33.45 -4.34
CA ASN A 11 -74.40 34.22 -4.45
C ASN A 11 -73.48 33.96 -3.25
N GLY A 12 -74.02 33.91 -2.03
CA GLY A 12 -73.25 33.58 -0.82
C GLY A 12 -72.62 32.18 -0.89
N ARG A 13 -73.37 31.18 -1.37
CA ARG A 13 -72.84 29.81 -1.58
C ARG A 13 -71.78 29.75 -2.67
N GLU A 14 -71.98 30.46 -3.77
CA GLU A 14 -70.98 30.55 -4.85
C GLU A 14 -69.67 31.16 -4.35
N CYS A 15 -69.73 32.27 -3.60
CA CYS A 15 -68.55 32.86 -2.97
C CYS A 15 -67.82 31.88 -2.04
N GLN A 16 -68.56 31.09 -1.25
CA GLN A 16 -67.96 30.07 -0.39
C GLN A 16 -67.21 29.00 -1.19
N HIS A 17 -67.82 28.47 -2.25
CA HIS A 17 -67.16 27.46 -3.09
C HIS A 17 -65.91 28.00 -3.80
N LEU A 18 -65.92 29.26 -4.24
CA LEU A 18 -64.73 29.90 -4.81
C LEU A 18 -63.61 30.01 -3.77
N ALA A 19 -63.92 30.42 -2.53
CA ALA A 19 -62.95 30.49 -1.46
C ALA A 19 -62.35 29.12 -1.10
N GLU A 20 -63.19 28.08 -1.03
CA GLU A 20 -62.75 26.70 -0.79
C GLU A 20 -61.84 26.19 -1.91
N ARG A 21 -62.21 26.46 -3.17
CA ARG A 21 -61.41 26.10 -4.36
C ARG A 21 -60.04 26.78 -4.34
N ASP A 22 -60.00 28.07 -4.03
CA ASP A 22 -58.74 28.84 -4.04
C ASP A 22 -57.83 28.39 -2.88
N ALA A 23 -58.41 28.08 -1.71
CA ALA A 23 -57.68 27.46 -0.60
C ALA A 23 -57.14 26.07 -0.97
N ALA A 24 -57.92 25.26 -1.69
CA ALA A 24 -57.48 23.94 -2.17
C ALA A 24 -56.35 24.06 -3.21
N ARG A 25 -56.43 25.01 -4.15
CA ARG A 25 -55.35 25.27 -5.12
C ARG A 25 -54.05 25.65 -4.42
N LYS A 26 -54.10 26.56 -3.44
CA LYS A 26 -52.91 26.95 -2.67
C LYS A 26 -52.27 25.77 -1.93
N LYS A 27 -53.09 24.87 -1.37
CA LYS A 27 -52.60 23.62 -0.77
C LYS A 27 -51.96 22.69 -1.80
N LEU A 28 -52.59 22.55 -2.97
CA LEU A 28 -52.08 21.72 -4.06
C LEU A 28 -50.72 22.21 -4.56
N GLU A 29 -50.55 23.52 -4.74
CA GLU A 29 -49.27 24.13 -5.08
C GLU A 29 -48.19 23.83 -4.03
N GLY A 30 -48.51 24.00 -2.75
CA GLY A 30 -47.58 23.69 -1.65
C GLY A 30 -47.19 22.21 -1.58
N VAL A 31 -48.13 21.29 -1.85
CA VAL A 31 -47.84 19.85 -1.92
C VAL A 31 -47.01 19.53 -3.16
N GLY A 32 -47.30 20.15 -4.30
CA GLY A 32 -46.54 19.97 -5.54
C GLY A 32 -45.07 20.37 -5.40
N LEU A 33 -44.78 21.47 -4.70
CA LEU A 33 -43.40 21.88 -4.40
C LEU A 33 -42.68 20.84 -3.55
N LYS A 34 -43.29 20.39 -2.44
CA LYS A 34 -42.72 19.34 -1.57
C LYS A 34 -42.49 18.02 -2.30
N TYR A 35 -43.39 17.66 -3.20
CA TYR A 35 -43.25 16.46 -4.03
C TYR A 35 -42.03 16.56 -4.94
N ASN A 36 -41.82 17.71 -5.59
CA ASN A 36 -40.68 17.93 -6.47
C ASN A 36 -39.35 17.94 -5.69
N GLU A 37 -39.31 18.57 -4.52
CA GLU A 37 -38.14 18.54 -3.63
C GLU A 37 -37.79 17.11 -3.20
N LEU A 38 -38.79 16.34 -2.77
CA LEU A 38 -38.60 14.95 -2.37
C LEU A 38 -38.13 14.08 -3.53
N LYS A 39 -38.67 14.31 -4.73
CA LYS A 39 -38.26 13.59 -5.94
C LYS A 39 -36.78 13.87 -6.27
N ALA A 40 -36.36 15.13 -6.23
CA ALA A 40 -34.96 15.50 -6.47
C ALA A 40 -34.02 14.87 -5.41
N ALA A 41 -34.40 14.89 -4.13
CA ALA A 41 -33.63 14.27 -3.06
C ALA A 41 -33.52 12.74 -3.23
N PHE A 42 -34.58 12.08 -3.70
CA PHE A 42 -34.58 10.64 -3.96
C PHE A 42 -33.69 10.27 -5.15
N ASP A 43 -33.71 11.07 -6.21
CA ASP A 43 -32.83 10.86 -7.37
C ASP A 43 -31.34 11.07 -6.98
N ASP A 44 -31.03 12.08 -6.15
CA ASP A 44 -29.69 12.26 -5.58
C ASP A 44 -29.25 11.08 -4.71
N TYR A 45 -30.14 10.57 -3.85
CA TYR A 45 -29.87 9.38 -3.03
C TYR A 45 -29.56 8.15 -3.89
N LYS A 46 -30.34 7.91 -4.96
CA LYS A 46 -30.07 6.80 -5.90
C LYS A 46 -28.69 6.91 -6.52
N ASN A 47 -28.30 8.10 -6.96
CA ASN A 47 -26.99 8.32 -7.56
C ASN A 47 -25.86 8.05 -6.55
N LYS A 48 -26.01 8.54 -5.30
CA LYS A 48 -25.05 8.26 -4.21
C LYS A 48 -24.97 6.77 -3.90
N TYR A 49 -26.10 6.07 -3.87
CA TYR A 49 -26.13 4.63 -3.63
C TYR A 49 -25.43 3.85 -4.75
N ALA A 50 -25.64 4.22 -6.01
CA ALA A 50 -24.93 3.61 -7.14
C ALA A 50 -23.40 3.79 -7.01
N LEU A 51 -22.96 5.01 -6.69
CA LEU A 51 -21.53 5.28 -6.44
C LEU A 51 -20.98 4.47 -5.24
N GLN A 52 -21.79 4.28 -4.20
CA GLN A 52 -21.39 3.46 -3.06
C GLN A 52 -21.20 1.99 -3.45
N VAL A 53 -22.08 1.45 -4.28
CA VAL A 53 -21.96 0.07 -4.80
C VAL A 53 -20.67 -0.09 -5.60
N ASP A 54 -20.37 0.84 -6.51
CA ASP A 54 -19.14 0.80 -7.31
C ASP A 54 -17.88 0.94 -6.44
N LEU A 55 -17.93 1.80 -5.42
CA LEU A 55 -16.83 1.96 -4.46
C LEU A 55 -16.57 0.69 -3.65
N VAL A 56 -17.63 0.03 -3.15
CA VAL A 56 -17.50 -1.24 -2.41
C VAL A 56 -16.87 -2.30 -3.28
N LYS A 57 -17.32 -2.44 -4.54
CA LYS A 57 -16.73 -3.39 -5.48
C LYS A 57 -15.23 -3.10 -5.73
N THR A 58 -14.87 -1.84 -5.89
CA THR A 58 -13.47 -1.44 -6.10
C THR A 58 -12.62 -1.76 -4.87
N LEU A 59 -13.16 -1.58 -3.65
CA LEU A 59 -12.47 -1.94 -2.41
C LEU A 59 -12.23 -3.45 -2.32
N GLU A 60 -13.24 -4.27 -2.63
CA GLU A 60 -13.10 -5.75 -2.64
C GLU A 60 -12.02 -6.22 -3.63
N GLU A 61 -11.94 -5.60 -4.81
CA GLU A 61 -10.90 -5.87 -5.81
C GLU A 61 -9.49 -5.51 -5.29
N VAL A 62 -9.36 -4.35 -4.64
CA VAL A 62 -8.09 -3.88 -4.05
C VAL A 62 -7.66 -4.77 -2.87
N GLU A 63 -8.59 -5.17 -2.01
CA GLU A 63 -8.31 -6.09 -0.90
C GLU A 63 -7.79 -7.44 -1.41
N THR A 64 -8.43 -8.00 -2.42
CA THR A 64 -7.98 -9.25 -3.06
C THR A 64 -6.58 -9.11 -3.66
N HIS A 65 -6.30 -7.98 -4.33
CA HIS A 65 -4.98 -7.72 -4.88
C HIS A 65 -3.92 -7.58 -3.78
N LEU A 66 -4.24 -6.88 -2.70
CA LEU A 66 -3.35 -6.69 -1.56
C LEU A 66 -2.98 -8.02 -0.90
N GLU A 67 -3.95 -8.92 -0.71
CA GLU A 67 -3.68 -10.27 -0.22
C GLU A 67 -2.67 -11.03 -1.11
N GLY A 68 -2.80 -10.89 -2.43
CA GLY A 68 -1.86 -11.46 -3.40
C GLY A 68 -0.44 -10.92 -3.22
N VAL A 69 -0.31 -9.59 -3.19
CA VAL A 69 0.99 -8.91 -3.02
C VAL A 69 1.64 -9.26 -1.68
N VAL A 70 0.86 -9.39 -0.60
CA VAL A 70 1.35 -9.82 0.71
C VAL A 70 1.93 -11.23 0.65
N LYS A 71 1.23 -12.19 0.03
CA LYS A 71 1.73 -13.57 -0.13
C LYS A 71 3.01 -13.63 -0.96
N GLU A 72 3.08 -12.85 -2.04
CA GLU A 72 4.28 -12.77 -2.88
C GLU A 72 5.48 -12.20 -2.10
N ARG A 73 5.28 -11.08 -1.40
CA ARG A 73 6.31 -10.47 -0.54
C ARG A 73 6.85 -11.48 0.47
N ASP A 74 5.96 -12.21 1.16
CA ASP A 74 6.37 -13.16 2.19
C ASP A 74 7.18 -14.33 1.59
N SER A 75 6.77 -14.83 0.42
CA SER A 75 7.54 -15.84 -0.32
C SER A 75 8.93 -15.33 -0.72
N LEU A 76 9.03 -14.10 -1.24
CA LEU A 76 10.31 -13.50 -1.61
C LEU A 76 11.20 -13.27 -0.40
N LEU A 77 10.63 -12.88 0.73
CA LEU A 77 11.36 -12.65 1.97
C LEU A 77 12.02 -13.94 2.48
N GLU A 78 11.30 -15.06 2.45
CA GLU A 78 11.87 -16.38 2.79
C GLU A 78 12.96 -16.81 1.80
N GLN A 79 12.78 -16.56 0.50
CA GLN A 79 13.82 -16.83 -0.50
C GLN A 79 15.08 -15.99 -0.26
N VAL A 80 14.94 -14.72 0.12
CA VAL A 80 16.07 -13.84 0.45
C VAL A 80 16.82 -14.35 1.68
N LYS A 81 16.10 -14.76 2.73
CA LYS A 81 16.72 -15.36 3.92
C LYS A 81 17.55 -16.60 3.57
N ALA A 82 16.94 -17.55 2.85
CA ALA A 82 17.63 -18.77 2.43
C ALA A 82 18.87 -18.50 1.56
N ARG A 83 18.78 -17.51 0.66
CA ARG A 83 19.94 -17.09 -0.15
C ARG A 83 21.03 -16.46 0.70
N ASN A 84 20.69 -15.63 1.68
CA ASN A 84 21.67 -15.01 2.56
C ASN A 84 22.39 -16.05 3.44
N GLU A 85 21.68 -17.05 3.94
CA GLU A 85 22.28 -18.18 4.68
C GLU A 85 23.27 -18.96 3.80
N ASN A 86 22.89 -19.23 2.54
CA ASN A 86 23.78 -19.89 1.59
C ASN A 86 25.03 -19.06 1.27
N ILE A 87 24.88 -17.74 1.09
CA ILE A 87 26.00 -16.82 0.86
C ILE A 87 26.95 -16.86 2.05
N ALA A 88 26.45 -16.71 3.28
CA ALA A 88 27.27 -16.76 4.49
C ALA A 88 28.06 -18.07 4.61
N GLY A 89 27.41 -19.21 4.33
CA GLY A 89 28.10 -20.51 4.33
C GLY A 89 29.15 -20.66 3.22
N LEU A 90 28.95 -20.06 2.05
CA LEU A 90 29.95 -20.04 0.98
C LEU A 90 31.12 -19.12 1.31
N GLU A 91 30.86 -17.95 1.90
CA GLU A 91 31.89 -17.02 2.35
C GLU A 91 32.79 -17.66 3.42
N GLU A 92 32.23 -18.42 4.36
CA GLU A 92 33.01 -19.16 5.36
C GLU A 92 33.88 -20.26 4.74
N LYS A 93 33.33 -21.04 3.80
CA LYS A 93 34.08 -22.06 3.06
C LYS A 93 35.21 -21.45 2.24
N LEU A 94 34.97 -20.29 1.63
CA LEU A 94 35.99 -19.58 0.87
C LEU A 94 37.14 -19.14 1.80
N ARG A 95 36.82 -18.52 2.95
CA ARG A 95 37.84 -18.12 3.94
C ARG A 95 38.68 -19.29 4.43
N THR A 96 38.04 -20.43 4.74
CA THR A 96 38.76 -21.62 5.20
C THR A 96 39.64 -22.21 4.09
N ALA A 97 39.15 -22.27 2.85
CA ALA A 97 39.94 -22.71 1.70
C ALA A 97 41.12 -21.78 1.41
N GLU A 98 40.94 -20.46 1.51
CA GLU A 98 42.01 -19.47 1.37
C GLU A 98 43.08 -19.65 2.44
N THR A 99 42.70 -19.80 3.72
CA THR A 99 43.68 -20.05 4.78
C THR A 99 44.43 -21.37 4.57
N ALA A 100 43.75 -22.43 4.15
CA ALA A 100 44.40 -23.71 3.86
C ALA A 100 45.40 -23.60 2.70
N ALA A 101 45.03 -22.92 1.60
CA ALA A 101 45.91 -22.70 0.47
C ALA A 101 47.17 -21.91 0.88
N ILE A 102 47.00 -20.83 1.65
CA ILE A 102 48.15 -20.06 2.17
C ILE A 102 49.08 -20.96 3.00
N THR A 103 48.55 -21.79 3.91
CA THR A 103 49.40 -22.66 4.73
C THR A 103 50.13 -23.75 3.94
N GLU A 104 49.52 -24.31 2.89
CA GLU A 104 50.18 -25.28 2.02
C GLU A 104 51.25 -24.61 1.14
N GLU A 105 51.00 -23.38 0.70
CA GLU A 105 51.96 -22.59 -0.06
C GLU A 105 53.16 -22.19 0.82
N GLU A 106 52.93 -21.79 2.07
CA GLU A 106 53.98 -21.51 3.05
C GLU A 106 54.86 -22.74 3.31
N LYS A 107 54.27 -23.93 3.57
CA LYS A 107 55.03 -25.18 3.78
C LYS A 107 55.89 -25.58 2.57
N LYS A 108 55.46 -25.25 1.35
CA LYS A 108 56.26 -25.52 0.14
C LYS A 108 57.45 -24.57 0.04
N MET A 109 57.28 -23.30 0.41
CA MET A 109 58.34 -22.28 0.33
C MET A 109 59.33 -22.37 1.50
N ASP A 110 58.86 -22.77 2.68
CA ASP A 110 59.65 -22.90 3.90
C ASP A 110 59.35 -24.24 4.61
N PRO A 111 59.88 -25.37 4.09
CA PRO A 111 59.59 -26.70 4.64
C PRO A 111 60.08 -26.89 6.07
N ASP A 112 61.20 -26.24 6.41
CA ASP A 112 61.85 -26.33 7.72
C ASP A 112 61.23 -25.34 8.73
N GLY A 113 60.32 -24.47 8.28
CA GLY A 113 59.67 -23.45 9.10
C GLY A 113 60.66 -22.39 9.61
N ALA A 114 61.78 -22.19 8.93
CA ALA A 114 62.85 -21.27 9.35
C ALA A 114 62.38 -19.81 9.40
N TYR A 115 61.40 -19.45 8.57
CA TYR A 115 60.78 -18.13 8.47
C TYR A 115 59.40 -18.05 9.15
N ALA A 116 58.95 -19.11 9.83
CA ALA A 116 57.70 -19.08 10.58
C ALA A 116 57.78 -18.04 11.72
N GLY A 117 56.93 -17.01 11.66
CA GLY A 117 56.94 -15.93 12.65
C GLY A 117 58.08 -14.92 12.49
N PHE A 118 58.84 -14.96 11.38
CA PHE A 118 59.82 -13.93 11.05
C PHE A 118 59.12 -12.57 10.94
N ASN A 119 59.53 -11.61 11.76
CA ASN A 119 59.07 -10.24 11.58
C ASN A 119 59.92 -9.53 10.50
N ARG A 120 59.47 -8.34 10.07
CA ARG A 120 60.16 -7.54 9.04
C ARG A 120 61.63 -7.25 9.39
N LEU A 121 61.94 -7.03 10.67
CA LEU A 121 63.30 -6.69 11.11
C LEU A 121 64.22 -7.91 11.02
N ASP A 122 63.75 -9.08 11.46
CA ASP A 122 64.50 -10.33 11.35
C ASP A 122 64.80 -10.65 9.88
N PHE A 123 63.81 -10.50 8.99
CA PHE A 123 64.00 -10.69 7.55
C PHE A 123 65.07 -9.75 6.98
N VAL A 124 64.97 -8.46 7.28
CA VAL A 124 65.94 -7.46 6.80
C VAL A 124 67.35 -7.78 7.31
N ARG A 125 67.49 -8.20 8.57
CA ARG A 125 68.77 -8.60 9.14
C ARG A 125 69.37 -9.80 8.39
N THR A 126 68.58 -10.85 8.14
CA THR A 126 69.07 -12.04 7.43
C THR A 126 69.48 -11.73 5.99
N VAL A 127 68.74 -10.86 5.29
CA VAL A 127 69.11 -10.40 3.95
C VAL A 127 70.43 -9.64 3.96
N LEU A 128 70.65 -8.75 4.94
CA LEU A 128 71.89 -8.00 5.07
C LEU A 128 73.08 -8.91 5.43
N ASP A 129 72.89 -9.86 6.34
CA ASP A 129 73.93 -10.84 6.70
C ASP A 129 74.30 -11.70 5.47
N TRP A 130 73.31 -12.15 4.68
CA TRP A 130 73.54 -12.89 3.44
C TRP A 130 74.24 -12.06 2.36
N GLN A 131 73.84 -10.80 2.18
CA GLN A 131 74.54 -9.87 1.26
C GLN A 131 75.99 -9.64 1.68
N GLY A 132 76.27 -9.56 2.98
CA GLY A 132 77.65 -9.49 3.50
C GLY A 132 78.45 -10.75 3.16
N SER A 133 77.85 -11.94 3.31
CA SER A 133 78.51 -13.21 2.99
C SER A 133 78.67 -13.51 1.49
N VAL A 134 77.93 -12.86 0.59
CA VAL A 134 78.04 -13.06 -0.87
C VAL A 134 79.02 -12.07 -1.52
N VAL A 135 79.40 -11.01 -0.81
CA VAL A 135 80.31 -9.96 -1.30
C VAL A 135 81.78 -10.18 -0.85
N GLU A 136 82.04 -11.20 -0.02
CA GLU A 136 83.38 -11.74 0.29
C GLU A 136 83.74 -12.94 -0.60
#